data_AF-A0A0F9P1C6-F1
#
_entry.id   AF-A0A0F9P1C6-F1
#
_cell.length_a   1.000
_cell.length_b   1.000
_cell.length_c   1.000
_cell.angle_alpha   90.00
_cell.angle_beta   90.00
_cell.angle_gamma   90.00
#
_symmetry.space_group_name_H-M   'P 1'
#
loop_
_entity.id
_entity.type
_entity.pdbx_description
1 polymer ?
#
loop_
_entity_poly.entity_id
_entity_poly.type
_entity_poly.pdbx_seq_one_letter_code
_entity_poly.pdbx_strand_id
1 'polypeptide(L)'
;MSSIKDAFKPTTTKNTSSRNPKWYNNEKNLLIGELATDSNAIVRMTVAKNTHTPTKVLVAMLASEQDKSVLRAAIVNDNMPRKAVAKFINDDTDRRVEWFDNDTELADHFKQ
;
A
#
# COMPACT_ATOMS: atom_id res chain seq x y z
N MET A 1 34.25 -1.76 -35.47
CA MET A 1 33.94 -2.61 -34.30
C MET A 1 33.23 -1.72 -33.29
N SER A 2 31.94 -1.96 -33.01
CA SER A 2 31.20 -1.20 -31.99
C SER A 2 31.61 -1.65 -30.59
N SER A 3 31.88 -0.70 -29.69
CA SER A 3 32.34 -0.98 -28.33
C SER A 3 31.14 -1.15 -27.39
N ILE A 4 31.27 -1.98 -26.34
CA ILE A 4 30.30 -2.07 -25.23
C ILE A 4 30.01 -0.68 -24.63
N LYS A 5 30.95 0.27 -24.70
CA LYS A 5 30.75 1.66 -24.26
C LYS A 5 29.69 2.40 -25.08
N ASP A 6 29.45 2.03 -26.33
CA ASP A 6 28.40 2.63 -27.16
C ASP A 6 27.00 2.10 -26.80
N ALA A 7 26.91 0.89 -26.23
CA ALA A 7 25.66 0.29 -25.79
C ALA A 7 25.16 0.84 -24.43
N PHE A 8 26.05 1.50 -23.66
CA PHE A 8 25.74 2.05 -22.33
C PHE A 8 25.57 3.58 -22.31
N LYS A 9 25.56 4.24 -23.48
CA LYS A 9 25.18 5.66 -23.53
C LYS A 9 23.72 5.76 -23.08
N PRO A 10 23.40 6.55 -22.02
CA PRO A 10 22.04 6.72 -21.60
C PRO A 10 21.29 7.37 -22.76
N THR A 11 20.40 6.61 -23.40
CA THR A 11 19.46 7.18 -24.35
C THR A 11 18.56 8.10 -23.55
N THR A 12 18.74 9.40 -23.71
CA THR A 12 17.80 10.40 -23.18
C THR A 12 16.53 10.34 -24.03
N THR A 13 15.81 9.23 -23.95
CA THR A 13 14.40 9.21 -24.29
C THR A 13 13.69 9.84 -23.11
N LYS A 14 13.36 11.14 -23.27
CA LYS A 14 12.29 11.76 -22.48
C LYS A 14 11.03 10.94 -22.70
N ASN A 15 10.80 9.93 -21.86
CA ASN A 15 9.64 9.07 -21.95
C ASN A 15 8.44 9.83 -21.36
N THR A 16 7.76 10.59 -22.22
CA THR A 16 6.47 11.22 -21.91
C THR A 16 5.29 10.25 -22.09
N SER A 17 5.53 8.94 -22.22
CA SER A 17 4.50 7.94 -22.50
C SER A 17 4.24 7.04 -21.28
N SER A 18 3.84 7.67 -20.17
CA SER A 18 3.07 6.94 -19.16
C SER A 18 1.61 6.97 -19.60
N ARG A 19 1.06 5.82 -19.98
CA ARG A 19 -0.35 5.46 -19.77
C ARG A 19 -0.53 4.00 -20.15
N ASN A 20 -0.27 3.12 -19.19
CA ASN A 20 -0.70 1.73 -19.30
C ASN A 20 -2.18 1.67 -19.73
N PRO A 21 -2.56 0.74 -20.63
CA PRO A 21 -3.95 0.60 -21.04
C PRO A 21 -4.89 0.42 -19.84
N LYS A 22 -6.13 0.89 -19.97
CA LYS A 22 -7.12 0.80 -18.88
C LYS A 22 -7.30 -0.64 -18.37
N TRP A 23 -7.30 -1.62 -19.28
CA TRP A 23 -7.43 -3.04 -18.92
C TRP A 23 -6.25 -3.54 -18.06
N TYR A 24 -5.02 -3.06 -18.29
CA TYR A 24 -3.85 -3.48 -17.50
C TYR A 24 -3.97 -3.02 -16.06
N ASN A 25 -4.35 -1.75 -15.87
CA ASN A 25 -4.54 -1.20 -14.51
C ASN A 25 -5.71 -1.89 -13.80
N ASN A 26 -6.78 -2.23 -14.52
CA ASN A 26 -7.89 -2.99 -13.96
C ASN A 26 -7.43 -4.37 -13.49
N GLU A 27 -6.76 -5.13 -14.34
CA GLU A 27 -6.29 -6.49 -14.03
C GLU A 27 -5.29 -6.48 -12.87
N LYS A 28 -4.32 -5.56 -12.90
CA LYS A 28 -3.38 -5.34 -11.80
C LYS A 28 -4.12 -5.09 -10.48
N ASN A 29 -5.14 -4.24 -10.49
CA ASN A 29 -5.89 -3.90 -9.27
C ASN A 29 -6.74 -5.07 -8.77
N LEU A 30 -7.28 -5.90 -9.67
CA LEU A 30 -7.99 -7.13 -9.31
C LEU A 30 -7.04 -8.10 -8.61
N LEU A 31 -5.88 -8.38 -9.20
CA LEU A 31 -4.87 -9.25 -8.61
C LEU A 31 -4.40 -8.73 -7.23
N ILE A 32 -4.16 -7.43 -7.10
CA ILE A 32 -3.82 -6.83 -5.80
C ILE A 32 -4.95 -7.02 -4.78
N GLY A 33 -6.21 -6.91 -5.22
CA GLY A 33 -7.38 -7.15 -4.38
C GLY A 33 -7.47 -8.61 -3.90
N GLU A 34 -7.21 -9.57 -4.79
CA GLU A 34 -7.15 -10.99 -4.43
C GLU A 34 -6.04 -11.27 -3.40
N LEU A 35 -4.83 -10.76 -3.66
CA LEU A 35 -3.69 -10.91 -2.75
C LEU A 35 -3.91 -10.22 -1.40
N ALA A 36 -4.71 -9.15 -1.34
CA ALA A 36 -5.09 -8.50 -0.08
C ALA A 36 -5.97 -9.38 0.82
N THR A 37 -6.55 -10.44 0.26
CA THR A 37 -7.38 -11.44 0.99
C THR A 37 -6.69 -12.79 1.13
N ASP A 38 -5.42 -12.89 0.73
CA ASP A 38 -4.65 -14.13 0.80
C ASP A 38 -4.61 -14.67 2.24
N SER A 39 -4.73 -15.98 2.40
CA SER A 39 -4.67 -16.65 3.71
C SER A 39 -3.36 -16.36 4.48
N ASN A 40 -2.26 -16.12 3.76
CA ASN A 40 -0.95 -15.87 4.34
C ASN A 40 -0.79 -14.38 4.71
N ALA A 41 -0.62 -14.12 6.02
CA ALA A 41 -0.43 -12.77 6.55
C ALA A 41 0.79 -12.04 5.95
N ILE A 42 1.84 -12.76 5.54
CA ILE A 42 3.03 -12.15 4.91
C ILE A 42 2.69 -11.60 3.52
N VAL A 43 1.84 -12.30 2.76
CA VAL A 43 1.37 -11.82 1.44
C VAL A 43 0.55 -10.54 1.64
N ARG A 44 -0.43 -10.58 2.56
CA ARG A 44 -1.26 -9.40 2.88
C ARG A 44 -0.42 -8.23 3.40
N MET A 45 0.56 -8.47 4.28
CA MET A 45 1.48 -7.43 4.75
C MET A 45 2.28 -6.82 3.60
N THR A 46 2.71 -7.63 2.64
CA THR A 46 3.44 -7.14 1.46
C THR A 46 2.55 -6.25 0.58
N VAL A 47 1.28 -6.63 0.40
CA VAL A 47 0.28 -5.78 -0.27
C VAL A 47 0.08 -4.48 0.50
N ALA A 48 -0.09 -4.56 1.82
CA ALA A 48 -0.31 -3.41 2.69
C ALA A 48 0.87 -2.41 2.67
N LYS A 49 2.12 -2.88 2.57
CA LYS A 49 3.33 -2.03 2.49
C LYS A 49 3.60 -1.43 1.11
N ASN A 50 2.95 -1.94 0.06
CA ASN A 50 3.27 -1.53 -1.31
C ASN A 50 2.66 -0.16 -1.64
N THR A 51 3.50 0.80 -2.03
CA THR A 51 3.12 2.17 -2.44
C THR A 51 2.38 2.23 -3.78
N HIS A 52 2.15 1.10 -4.43
CA HIS A 52 1.31 1.00 -5.62
C HIS A 52 -0.03 0.30 -5.34
N THR A 53 -0.28 -0.10 -4.09
CA THR A 53 -1.56 -0.67 -3.68
C THR A 53 -2.63 0.42 -3.79
N PRO A 54 -3.74 0.15 -4.52
CA PRO A 54 -4.81 1.12 -4.66
C PRO A 54 -5.40 1.46 -3.31
N THR A 55 -5.69 2.75 -3.08
CA THR A 55 -6.34 3.25 -1.87
C THR A 55 -7.61 2.48 -1.49
N LYS A 56 -8.42 2.06 -2.47
CA LYS A 56 -9.64 1.28 -2.22
C LYS A 56 -9.34 -0.06 -1.55
N VAL A 57 -8.24 -0.71 -1.94
CA VAL A 57 -7.82 -1.99 -1.33
C VAL A 57 -7.31 -1.74 0.08
N LEU A 58 -6.48 -0.71 0.30
CA LEU A 58 -6.01 -0.35 1.64
C LEU A 58 -7.16 -0.07 2.62
N VAL A 59 -8.17 0.70 2.18
CA VAL A 59 -9.36 0.99 3.01
C VAL A 59 -10.16 -0.28 3.32
N ALA A 60 -10.26 -1.22 2.37
CA ALA A 60 -10.90 -2.50 2.61
C ALA A 60 -10.11 -3.34 3.64
N MET A 61 -8.78 -3.38 3.53
CA MET A 61 -7.93 -4.04 4.52
C MET A 61 -8.09 -3.41 5.92
N LEU A 62 -8.12 -2.09 6.03
CA LEU A 62 -8.38 -1.40 7.30
C LEU A 62 -9.71 -1.84 7.94
N ALA A 63 -10.74 -2.07 7.13
CA ALA A 63 -12.07 -2.44 7.62
C ALA A 63 -12.19 -3.89 8.12
N SER A 64 -11.38 -4.84 7.62
CA SER A 64 -11.56 -6.27 7.91
C SER A 64 -10.34 -7.00 8.46
N GLU A 65 -9.13 -6.43 8.34
CA GLU A 65 -7.90 -7.14 8.72
C GLU A 65 -7.84 -7.42 10.22
N GLN A 66 -7.48 -8.65 10.56
CA GLN A 66 -7.42 -9.15 11.94
C GLN A 66 -5.98 -9.38 12.41
N ASP A 67 -5.01 -9.36 11.52
CA ASP A 67 -3.60 -9.40 11.90
C ASP A 67 -3.11 -7.99 12.22
N LYS A 68 -2.68 -7.78 13.48
CA LYS A 68 -2.17 -6.49 13.97
C LYS A 68 -1.01 -5.96 13.12
N SER A 69 -0.10 -6.82 12.66
CA SER A 69 1.08 -6.41 11.89
C SER A 69 0.70 -5.98 10.47
N VAL A 70 -0.23 -6.70 9.85
CA VAL A 70 -0.77 -6.34 8.53
C VAL A 70 -1.58 -5.04 8.61
N LEU A 71 -2.42 -4.91 9.63
CA LEU A 71 -3.22 -3.71 9.88
C LEU A 71 -2.32 -2.48 10.08
N ARG A 72 -1.27 -2.61 10.91
CA ARG A 72 -0.27 -1.55 11.10
C ARG A 72 0.38 -1.16 9.78
N ALA A 73 0.79 -2.14 8.97
CA ALA A 73 1.40 -1.91 7.68
C ALA A 73 0.47 -1.14 6.71
N ALA A 74 -0.83 -1.42 6.75
CA ALA A 74 -1.80 -0.69 5.94
C ALA A 74 -1.97 0.75 6.43
N ILE A 75 -2.02 0.97 7.76
CA ILE A 75 -2.17 2.29 8.36
C ILE A 75 -0.99 3.21 8.03
N VAL A 76 0.25 2.69 8.06
CA VAL A 76 1.47 3.48 7.76
C VAL A 76 1.77 3.62 6.28
N ASN A 77 0.95 3.08 5.38
CA ASN A 77 1.17 3.24 3.95
C ASN A 77 0.88 4.69 3.51
N ASP A 78 1.78 5.31 2.75
CA ASP A 78 1.64 6.68 2.25
C ASP A 78 0.35 6.94 1.44
N ASN A 79 -0.20 5.91 0.79
CA ASN A 79 -1.45 6.01 0.03
C ASN A 79 -2.70 5.81 0.88
N MET A 80 -2.55 5.49 2.18
CA MET A 80 -3.66 5.35 3.10
C MET A 80 -4.24 6.73 3.41
N PRO A 81 -5.54 6.97 3.14
CA PRO A 81 -6.14 8.27 3.41
C PRO A 81 -6.20 8.53 4.92
N ARG A 82 -5.65 9.66 5.37
CA ARG A 82 -5.72 10.08 6.78
C ARG A 82 -7.16 10.11 7.32
N LYS A 83 -8.15 10.42 6.48
CA LYS A 83 -9.58 10.37 6.86
C LYS A 83 -10.06 8.95 7.19
N ALA A 84 -9.58 7.94 6.48
CA ALA A 84 -9.94 6.54 6.76
C ALA A 84 -9.35 6.09 8.10
N VAL A 85 -8.08 6.44 8.34
CA VAL A 85 -7.40 6.18 9.62
C VAL A 85 -8.10 6.91 10.78
N ALA A 86 -8.44 8.19 10.62
CA ALA A 86 -9.16 8.95 11.64
C ALA A 86 -10.54 8.36 11.94
N LYS A 87 -11.23 7.82 10.92
CA LYS A 87 -12.49 7.11 11.15
C LYS A 87 -12.28 5.83 11.96
N PHE A 88 -11.25 5.06 11.64
CA PHE A 88 -10.90 3.85 12.38
C PHE A 88 -10.54 4.15 13.85
N ILE A 89 -9.67 5.14 14.10
CA ILE A 89 -9.25 5.50 15.46
C ILE A 89 -10.40 6.03 16.32
N ASN A 90 -11.34 6.77 15.74
CA ASN A 90 -12.50 7.32 16.44
C ASN A 90 -13.69 6.34 16.50
N ASP A 91 -13.53 5.10 16.03
CA ASP A 91 -14.56 4.07 16.11
C ASP A 91 -14.43 3.32 17.44
N ASP A 92 -15.12 3.82 18.47
CA ASP A 92 -15.13 3.23 19.82
C ASP A 92 -15.70 1.79 19.85
N THR A 93 -16.31 1.32 18.76
CA THR A 93 -16.81 -0.06 18.66
C THR A 93 -15.75 -1.04 18.18
N ASP A 94 -14.70 -0.54 17.52
CA ASP A 94 -13.64 -1.35 16.95
C ASP A 94 -12.50 -1.55 17.95
N ARG A 95 -12.51 -2.68 18.67
CA ARG A 95 -11.47 -3.03 19.64
C ARG A 95 -10.05 -3.10 19.06
N ARG A 96 -9.88 -3.11 17.73
CA ARG A 96 -8.54 -3.10 17.10
C ARG A 96 -7.83 -1.76 17.29
N VAL A 97 -8.54 -0.68 17.64
CA VAL A 97 -7.91 0.61 17.98
C VAL A 97 -6.96 0.45 19.17
N GLU A 98 -7.37 -0.32 20.18
CA GLU A 98 -6.62 -0.57 21.42
C GLU A 98 -5.29 -1.29 21.17
N TRP A 99 -5.16 -2.00 20.04
CA TRP A 99 -3.91 -2.67 19.68
C TRP A 99 -2.75 -1.69 19.55
N PHE A 100 -3.03 -0.41 19.28
CA PHE A 100 -2.05 0.61 18.98
C PHE A 100 -1.90 1.67 20.08
N ASP A 101 -2.54 1.52 21.23
CA ASP A 101 -2.49 2.51 22.33
C ASP A 101 -1.07 2.80 22.82
N ASN A 102 -0.18 1.80 22.76
CA ASN A 102 1.23 1.91 23.15
C ASN A 102 2.18 2.09 21.94
N ASP A 103 1.65 2.35 20.75
CA ASP A 103 2.43 2.42 19.52
C ASP A 103 2.95 3.84 19.27
N THR A 104 4.02 4.20 19.98
CA THR A 104 4.64 5.53 19.89
C THR A 104 5.17 5.83 18.49
N GLU A 105 5.71 4.82 17.81
CA GLU A 105 6.17 4.94 16.42
C GLU A 105 5.04 5.26 15.45
N LEU A 106 3.88 4.61 15.62
CA LEU A 106 2.69 4.91 14.82
C LEU A 106 2.18 6.32 15.10
N ALA A 107 2.17 6.76 16.37
CA ALA A 107 1.80 8.12 16.72
C ALA A 107 2.74 9.16 16.09
N ASP A 108 4.06 8.90 16.11
CA ASP A 108 5.07 9.80 15.55
C ASP A 108 5.03 9.85 14.01
N HIS A 109 4.64 8.74 13.35
CA HIS A 109 4.39 8.73 11.92
C HIS A 109 3.30 9.72 11.50
N PHE A 110 2.24 9.89 12.30
CA PHE A 110 1.15 10.82 11.98
C PHE A 110 1.39 12.28 12.41
N LYS A 111 2.38 12.53 13.28
CA LYS A 111 2.80 13.89 13.71
C LYS A 111 3.70 14.61 12.69
N GLN A 112 4.32 13.87 11.78
CA GLN A 112 5.11 14.39 10.65
C GLN A 112 4.21 14.88 9.51
#